data_AF-A0A1I6T3U3-F1
#
_entry.id   AF-A0A1I6T3U3-F1
#
_cell.length_a   1.000
_cell.length_b   1.000
_cell.length_c   1.000
_cell.angle_alpha   90.00
_cell.angle_beta   90.00
_cell.angle_gamma   90.00
#
_symmetry.space_group_name_H-M   'P 1'
#
loop_
_entity.id
_entity.type
_entity.pdbx_description
1 polymer ?
#
loop_
_entity_poly.entity_id
_entity_poly.type
_entity_poly.pdbx_seq_one_letter_code
_entity_poly.pdbx_strand_id
1 'polypeptide(L)'
;MRFLPESNFLFVHIPKNGGQSVRNAMSHAGELSFAPLAEDLGISEDEAARTSESGYEHPVLGPIHPAHLPLWVMRDHFPACWKVLQASQSLALTRAPRERFISALMQRLREFGGAGAIRAEDDLVIHEATRVKEWLSEHPRVLGLEYIHFTPQVDFVNVDGVRQIDAIFPMSQMASAASWIEAHVGLHLSIGHDHARRQPKPWARALQPAARFAGRKLMPHAVKRRLHPLWMASGVFSNASKGYSAIDFGPEIEGFIAEYYAADADLHREAQANAAEQQTTSAA
;
A
#
# COMPACT_ATOMS: atom_id res chain seq x y z
N MET A 1 5.29 -8.07 -3.40
CA MET A 1 5.50 -9.07 -2.33
C MET A 1 6.83 -8.83 -1.60
N ARG A 2 7.02 -9.39 -0.40
CA ARG A 2 8.27 -9.33 0.39
C ARG A 2 8.54 -10.73 0.96
N PHE A 3 9.68 -11.34 0.64
CA PHE A 3 9.98 -12.73 0.97
C PHE A 3 11.20 -12.85 1.89
N LEU A 4 11.06 -13.61 2.98
CA LEU A 4 12.14 -14.02 3.87
C LEU A 4 12.42 -15.50 3.65
N PRO A 5 13.47 -15.87 2.90
CA PRO A 5 13.74 -17.26 2.55
C PRO A 5 14.06 -18.14 3.76
N GLU A 6 14.82 -17.61 4.73
CA GLU A 6 15.23 -18.36 5.92
C GLU A 6 14.05 -18.85 6.77
N SER A 7 12.98 -18.06 6.83
CA SER A 7 11.75 -18.39 7.56
C SER A 7 10.64 -18.91 6.63
N ASN A 8 10.90 -19.04 5.33
CA ASN A 8 9.92 -19.37 4.30
C ASN A 8 8.61 -18.55 4.43
N PHE A 9 8.75 -17.25 4.67
CA PHE A 9 7.63 -16.36 4.95
C PHE A 9 7.47 -15.27 3.90
N LEU A 10 6.24 -15.08 3.46
CA LEU A 10 5.87 -14.13 2.43
C LEU A 10 4.81 -13.14 2.90
N PHE A 11 5.14 -11.86 2.83
CA PHE A 11 4.14 -10.80 2.96
C PHE A 11 3.65 -10.35 1.59
N VAL A 12 2.36 -10.57 1.31
CA VAL A 12 1.69 -10.09 0.11
C VAL A 12 1.21 -8.66 0.33
N HIS A 13 1.92 -7.73 -0.30
CA HIS A 13 1.67 -6.31 -0.10
C HIS A 13 0.49 -5.83 -0.93
N ILE A 14 -0.66 -5.66 -0.26
CA ILE A 14 -1.79 -4.91 -0.78
C ILE A 14 -1.49 -3.40 -0.67
N PRO A 15 -1.58 -2.64 -1.77
CA PRO A 15 -1.40 -1.20 -1.77
C PRO A 15 -2.16 -0.49 -0.64
N LYS A 16 -1.47 0.46 -0.01
CA LYS A 16 -2.04 1.37 1.01
C LYS A 16 -2.53 0.73 2.32
N ASN A 17 -2.19 -0.54 2.56
CA ASN A 17 -2.54 -1.29 3.78
C ASN A 17 -1.37 -1.45 4.76
N GLY A 18 -0.57 -0.41 4.97
CA GLY A 18 0.51 -0.44 5.98
C GLY A 18 1.75 -1.26 5.59
N GLY A 19 1.91 -1.63 4.31
CA GLY A 19 3.00 -2.51 3.90
C GLY A 19 4.42 -1.96 4.11
N GLN A 20 4.60 -0.64 4.24
CA GLN A 20 5.90 -0.08 4.61
C GLN A 20 6.30 -0.46 6.05
N SER A 21 5.35 -0.47 6.99
CA SER A 21 5.63 -0.86 8.39
C SER A 21 6.01 -2.33 8.48
N VAL A 22 5.26 -3.20 7.78
CA VAL A 22 5.58 -4.64 7.72
C VAL A 22 6.92 -4.87 7.05
N ARG A 23 7.18 -4.21 5.91
CA ARG A 23 8.48 -4.28 5.23
C ARG A 23 9.61 -3.90 6.17
N ASN A 24 9.49 -2.77 6.86
CA ASN A 24 10.51 -2.34 7.80
C ASN A 24 10.73 -3.40 8.89
N ALA A 25 9.66 -3.93 9.49
CA ALA A 25 9.77 -4.98 10.50
C ALA A 25 10.48 -6.23 9.95
N MET A 26 10.11 -6.70 8.76
CA MET A 26 10.75 -7.85 8.11
C MET A 26 12.24 -7.60 7.83
N SER A 27 12.62 -6.41 7.34
CA SER A 27 14.03 -6.08 7.08
C SER A 27 14.89 -6.01 8.34
N HIS A 28 14.31 -5.86 9.54
CA HIS A 28 15.05 -6.01 10.80
C HIS A 28 15.17 -7.46 11.24
N ALA A 29 14.28 -8.33 10.77
CA ALA A 29 14.21 -9.73 11.19
C ALA A 29 15.02 -10.66 10.29
N GLY A 30 15.25 -10.29 9.02
CA GLY A 30 16.09 -11.04 8.10
C GLY A 30 16.31 -10.35 6.77
N GLU A 31 17.11 -10.98 5.91
CA GLU A 31 17.40 -10.47 4.56
C GLU A 31 16.23 -10.77 3.62
N LEU A 32 15.68 -9.72 2.99
CA LEU A 32 14.62 -9.86 2.01
C LEU A 32 15.21 -10.34 0.69
N SER A 33 14.71 -11.44 0.15
CA SER A 33 15.08 -11.90 -1.19
C SER A 33 14.16 -11.34 -2.26
N PHE A 34 14.78 -10.91 -3.36
CA PHE A 34 14.13 -10.51 -4.61
C PHE A 34 14.44 -11.50 -5.74
N ALA A 35 15.16 -12.60 -5.47
CA ALA A 35 15.56 -13.60 -6.46
C ALA A 35 14.39 -14.14 -7.32
N PRO A 36 13.21 -14.47 -6.77
CA PRO A 36 12.08 -14.93 -7.60
C PRO A 36 11.62 -13.85 -8.58
N LEU A 37 11.57 -12.60 -8.14
CA LEU A 37 11.20 -11.48 -9.01
C LEU A 37 12.28 -11.23 -10.06
N ALA A 38 13.55 -11.36 -9.69
CA ALA A 38 14.68 -11.20 -10.59
C ALA A 38 14.67 -12.26 -11.71
N GLU A 39 14.35 -13.52 -11.35
CA GLU A 39 14.15 -14.62 -12.30
C GLU A 39 13.01 -14.31 -13.27
N ASP A 40 11.83 -13.94 -12.78
CA ASP A 40 10.67 -13.63 -13.61
C ASP A 40 10.91 -12.43 -14.55
N LEU A 41 11.68 -11.44 -14.09
CA LEU A 41 12.02 -10.25 -14.87
C LEU A 41 13.26 -10.41 -15.76
N GLY A 42 14.02 -11.50 -15.61
CA GLY A 42 15.28 -11.71 -16.34
C GLY A 42 16.36 -10.68 -16.02
N ILE A 43 16.42 -10.19 -14.77
CA ILE A 43 17.36 -9.15 -14.30
C ILE A 43 18.14 -9.63 -13.06
N SER A 44 19.10 -8.82 -12.61
CA SER A 44 19.80 -9.09 -11.34
C SER A 44 18.90 -8.85 -10.12
N GLU A 45 19.19 -9.52 -9.00
CA GLU A 45 18.43 -9.35 -7.75
C GLU A 45 18.48 -7.92 -7.22
N ASP A 46 19.64 -7.26 -7.30
CA ASP A 46 19.82 -5.85 -6.96
C ASP A 46 18.95 -4.92 -7.81
N GLU A 47 18.80 -5.26 -9.10
CA GLU A 47 17.93 -4.50 -10.00
C GLU A 47 16.45 -4.74 -9.69
N ALA A 48 16.06 -5.99 -9.44
CA ALA A 48 14.71 -6.33 -8.99
C ALA A 48 14.33 -5.63 -7.69
N ALA A 49 15.25 -5.50 -6.74
CA ALA A 49 15.04 -4.75 -5.51
C ALA A 49 14.74 -3.26 -5.77
N ARG A 50 15.47 -2.62 -6.70
CA ARG A 50 15.24 -1.21 -7.08
C ARG A 50 13.93 -1.03 -7.86
N THR A 51 13.68 -1.85 -8.87
CA THR A 51 12.49 -1.73 -9.73
C THR A 51 11.22 -2.06 -8.97
N SER A 52 11.29 -2.91 -7.95
CA SER A 52 10.18 -3.14 -7.01
C SER A 52 9.66 -1.84 -6.37
N GLU A 53 10.51 -0.82 -6.19
CA GLU A 53 10.13 0.48 -5.62
C GLU A 53 9.83 1.56 -6.65
N SER A 54 10.51 1.54 -7.80
CA SER A 54 10.43 2.63 -8.80
C SER A 54 9.51 2.33 -9.97
N GLY A 55 9.01 1.10 -10.08
CA GLY A 55 8.33 0.60 -11.27
C GLY A 55 9.28 -0.05 -12.28
N TYR A 56 8.69 -0.74 -13.25
CA TYR A 56 9.36 -1.51 -14.29
C TYR A 56 8.56 -1.48 -15.60
N GLU A 57 9.23 -1.43 -16.75
CA GLU A 57 8.60 -1.55 -18.06
C GLU A 57 8.58 -3.01 -18.48
N HIS A 58 7.46 -3.69 -18.28
CA HIS A 58 7.31 -5.11 -18.60
C HIS A 58 6.99 -5.31 -20.09
N PRO A 59 7.67 -6.23 -20.81
CA PRO A 59 7.50 -6.42 -22.25
C PRO A 59 6.06 -6.68 -22.70
N VAL A 60 5.26 -7.34 -21.85
CA VAL A 60 3.86 -7.71 -22.15
C VAL A 60 2.84 -6.85 -21.42
N LEU A 61 3.17 -6.40 -20.19
CA LEU A 61 2.21 -5.73 -19.30
C LEU A 61 2.36 -4.20 -19.36
N GLY A 62 3.38 -3.70 -20.05
CA GLY A 62 3.74 -2.30 -20.05
C GLY A 62 4.27 -1.83 -18.69
N PRO A 63 4.07 -0.55 -18.33
CA PRO A 63 4.53 0.00 -17.08
C PRO A 63 3.79 -0.60 -15.87
N ILE A 64 4.52 -1.30 -15.01
CA ILE A 64 4.00 -1.96 -13.80
C ILE A 64 4.74 -1.48 -12.54
N HIS A 65 4.12 -1.73 -11.38
CA HIS A 65 4.76 -1.56 -10.08
C HIS A 65 4.95 -2.94 -9.41
N PRO A 66 6.12 -3.60 -9.51
CA PRO A 66 6.30 -4.98 -9.08
C PRO A 66 6.00 -5.25 -7.59
N ALA A 67 6.11 -4.25 -6.71
CA ALA A 67 5.68 -4.44 -5.31
C ALA A 67 4.16 -4.65 -5.13
N HIS A 68 3.34 -4.32 -6.13
CA HIS A 68 1.88 -4.26 -6.09
C HIS A 68 1.22 -5.16 -7.14
N LEU A 69 1.81 -6.33 -7.43
CA LEU A 69 1.24 -7.30 -8.37
C LEU A 69 0.01 -8.00 -7.76
N PRO A 70 -1.17 -7.93 -8.40
CA PRO A 70 -2.30 -8.78 -8.05
C PRO A 70 -1.97 -10.25 -8.31
N LEU A 71 -2.62 -11.16 -7.59
CA LEU A 71 -2.28 -12.59 -7.65
C LEU A 71 -2.59 -13.23 -9.01
N TRP A 72 -3.65 -12.77 -9.69
CA TRP A 72 -3.96 -13.24 -11.04
C TRP A 72 -2.85 -12.87 -12.03
N VAL A 73 -2.25 -11.67 -11.91
CA VAL A 73 -1.06 -11.31 -12.70
C VAL A 73 0.13 -12.16 -12.32
N MET A 74 0.35 -12.36 -11.02
CA MET A 74 1.48 -13.14 -10.54
C MET A 74 1.44 -14.57 -11.08
N ARG A 75 0.27 -15.22 -11.05
CA ARG A 75 0.07 -16.55 -11.63
C ARG A 75 0.41 -16.59 -13.13
N ASP A 76 -0.08 -15.60 -13.88
CA ASP A 76 -0.04 -15.64 -15.35
C ASP A 76 1.31 -15.18 -15.92
N HIS A 77 2.05 -14.32 -15.20
CA HIS A 77 3.25 -13.64 -15.72
C HIS A 77 4.49 -13.76 -14.83
N PHE A 78 4.37 -14.22 -13.60
CA PHE A 78 5.47 -14.27 -12.62
C PHE A 78 5.55 -15.67 -11.96
N PRO A 79 5.84 -16.72 -12.74
CA PRO A 79 5.81 -18.11 -12.27
C PRO A 79 6.77 -18.40 -11.11
N ALA A 80 7.95 -17.77 -11.05
CA ALA A 80 8.88 -17.96 -9.94
C ALA A 80 8.33 -17.34 -8.64
N CYS A 81 7.81 -16.11 -8.70
CA CYS A 81 7.10 -15.49 -7.58
C CYS A 81 5.87 -16.30 -7.15
N TRP A 82 5.08 -16.80 -8.12
CA TRP A 82 3.90 -17.63 -7.85
C TRP A 82 4.28 -18.93 -7.12
N LYS A 83 5.37 -19.59 -7.55
CA LYS A 83 5.90 -20.78 -6.88
C LYS A 83 6.28 -20.51 -5.44
N VAL A 84 6.93 -19.38 -5.15
CA VAL A 84 7.25 -18.98 -3.77
C VAL A 84 5.99 -18.74 -2.96
N LEU A 85 5.00 -18.03 -3.49
CA LEU A 85 3.72 -17.83 -2.82
C LEU A 85 3.07 -19.16 -2.41
N GLN A 86 3.02 -20.13 -3.32
CA GLN A 86 2.40 -21.44 -3.05
C GLN A 86 3.20 -22.31 -2.07
N ALA A 87 4.49 -22.04 -1.88
CA ALA A 87 5.38 -22.84 -1.04
C ALA A 87 5.66 -22.20 0.33
N SER A 88 5.29 -20.94 0.53
CA SER A 88 5.59 -20.15 1.73
C SER A 88 4.36 -19.96 2.61
N GLN A 89 4.60 -19.78 3.92
CA GLN A 89 3.57 -19.21 4.80
C GLN A 89 3.35 -17.76 4.41
N SER A 90 2.10 -17.35 4.24
CA SER A 90 1.75 -16.08 3.61
C SER A 90 0.75 -15.27 4.42
N LEU A 91 0.98 -13.95 4.44
CA LEU A 91 0.10 -13.01 5.14
C LEU A 91 -0.18 -11.77 4.28
N ALA A 92 -1.39 -11.26 4.38
CA ALA A 92 -1.78 -9.97 3.83
C ALA A 92 -2.48 -9.10 4.88
N LEU A 93 -2.33 -7.78 4.75
CA LEU A 93 -3.08 -6.82 5.57
C LEU A 93 -4.21 -6.21 4.77
N THR A 94 -5.36 -6.05 5.42
CA THR A 94 -6.56 -5.40 4.85
C THR A 94 -6.81 -4.06 5.50
N ARG A 95 -7.59 -3.22 4.82
CA ARG A 95 -8.07 -1.94 5.34
C ARG A 95 -9.52 -1.73 4.90
N ALA A 96 -10.29 -1.00 5.71
CA ALA A 96 -11.63 -0.57 5.33
C ALA A 96 -11.59 0.11 3.94
N PRO A 97 -12.43 -0.32 2.98
CA PRO A 97 -12.30 0.11 1.58
C PRO A 97 -12.29 1.63 1.39
N ARG A 98 -13.21 2.33 2.05
CA ARG A 98 -13.29 3.79 2.00
C ARG A 98 -11.99 4.47 2.42
N GLU A 99 -11.41 4.04 3.54
CA GLU A 99 -10.13 4.61 3.99
C GLU A 99 -8.98 4.28 3.05
N ARG A 100 -8.98 3.08 2.46
CA ARG A 100 -7.98 2.66 1.47
C ARG A 100 -8.08 3.54 0.23
N PHE A 101 -9.29 3.77 -0.28
CA PHE A 101 -9.54 4.64 -1.43
C PHE A 101 -8.99 6.05 -1.21
N ILE A 102 -9.27 6.66 -0.05
CA ILE A 102 -8.73 7.98 0.30
C ILE A 102 -7.20 7.94 0.40
N SER A 103 -6.63 6.86 0.94
CA SER A 103 -5.18 6.66 1.02
C SER A 103 -4.55 6.57 -0.38
N ALA A 104 -5.21 5.91 -1.32
CA ALA A 104 -4.80 5.79 -2.72
C ALA A 104 -4.93 7.14 -3.47
N LEU A 105 -6.03 7.87 -3.29
CA LEU A 105 -6.21 9.22 -3.85
C LEU A 105 -5.08 10.16 -3.43
N MET A 106 -4.76 10.21 -2.13
CA MET A 106 -3.66 11.06 -1.66
C MET A 106 -2.29 10.59 -2.15
N GLN A 107 -2.11 9.30 -2.41
CA GLN A 107 -0.89 8.80 -3.03
C GLN A 107 -0.78 9.30 -4.47
N ARG A 108 -1.85 9.10 -5.25
CA ARG A 108 -1.93 9.51 -6.66
C ARG A 108 -1.75 11.02 -6.84
N LEU A 109 -2.42 11.83 -6.01
CA LEU A 109 -2.27 13.28 -6.04
C LEU A 109 -0.82 13.72 -5.75
N ARG A 110 -0.11 13.02 -4.86
CA ARG A 110 1.29 13.31 -4.55
C ARG A 110 2.24 12.93 -5.68
N GLU A 111 2.04 11.77 -6.28
CA GLU A 111 2.92 11.22 -7.30
C GLU A 111 2.67 11.84 -8.69
N PHE A 112 1.41 11.94 -9.10
CA PHE A 112 1.01 12.30 -10.47
C PHE A 112 0.30 13.64 -10.55
N GLY A 113 -0.54 13.96 -9.55
CA GLY A 113 -1.24 15.26 -9.51
C GLY A 113 -0.32 16.43 -9.13
N GLY A 114 0.93 16.13 -8.77
CA GLY A 114 1.89 17.12 -8.36
C GLY A 114 1.44 17.94 -7.15
N ALA A 115 0.53 17.41 -6.34
CA ALA A 115 -0.03 18.11 -5.23
C ALA A 115 0.66 17.61 -3.95
N GLY A 116 1.34 18.50 -3.25
CA GLY A 116 2.21 18.16 -2.11
C GLY A 116 1.44 17.65 -0.88
N ALA A 117 1.69 18.24 0.29
CA ALA A 117 0.85 17.94 1.45
C ALA A 117 -0.52 18.61 1.29
N ILE A 118 -1.48 17.88 0.72
CA ILE A 118 -2.89 18.28 0.54
C ILE A 118 -3.68 17.87 1.78
N ARG A 119 -4.71 18.64 2.13
CA ARG A 119 -5.61 18.29 3.23
C ARG A 119 -6.70 17.33 2.71
N ALA A 120 -7.23 16.54 3.62
CA ALA A 120 -8.31 15.61 3.30
C ALA A 120 -9.54 16.32 2.67
N GLU A 121 -9.82 17.56 3.09
CA GLU A 121 -11.03 18.33 2.74
C GLU A 121 -10.85 19.28 1.53
N ASP A 122 -9.76 19.18 0.76
CA ASP A 122 -9.53 20.08 -0.40
C ASP A 122 -10.45 19.70 -1.59
N ASP A 123 -11.00 20.69 -2.31
CA ASP A 123 -11.80 20.48 -3.54
C ASP A 123 -11.07 19.64 -4.59
N LEU A 124 -9.74 19.76 -4.63
CA LEU A 124 -8.87 18.95 -5.50
C LEU A 124 -9.02 17.45 -5.22
N VAL A 125 -9.26 17.07 -3.97
CA VAL A 125 -9.44 15.66 -3.56
C VAL A 125 -10.76 15.13 -4.09
N ILE A 126 -11.83 15.93 -4.03
CA ILE A 126 -13.14 15.56 -4.57
C ILE A 126 -13.06 15.45 -6.10
N HIS A 127 -12.45 16.43 -6.77
CA HIS A 127 -12.27 16.39 -8.23
C HIS A 127 -11.48 15.16 -8.68
N GLU A 128 -10.38 14.83 -7.98
CA GLU A 128 -9.62 13.61 -8.29
C GLU A 128 -10.43 12.34 -8.00
N ALA A 129 -11.25 12.33 -6.95
CA ALA A 129 -12.13 11.20 -6.64
C ALA A 129 -13.15 10.96 -7.77
N THR A 130 -13.75 12.02 -8.32
CA THR A 130 -14.63 11.93 -9.50
C THR A 130 -13.88 11.35 -10.71
N ARG A 131 -12.70 11.88 -11.02
CA ARG A 131 -11.88 11.40 -12.15
C ARG A 131 -11.49 9.92 -12.00
N VAL A 132 -11.09 9.52 -10.80
CA VAL A 132 -10.73 8.11 -10.50
C VAL A 132 -11.97 7.22 -10.63
N LYS A 133 -13.13 7.63 -10.11
CA LYS A 133 -14.40 6.91 -10.29
C LYS A 133 -14.69 6.66 -11.78
N GLU A 134 -14.64 7.71 -12.60
CA GLU A 134 -14.89 7.61 -14.04
C GLU A 134 -13.93 6.62 -14.69
N TRP A 135 -12.63 6.75 -14.42
CA TRP A 135 -11.61 5.86 -14.99
C TRP A 135 -11.79 4.40 -14.57
N LEU A 136 -12.03 4.14 -13.28
CA LEU A 136 -12.21 2.78 -12.74
C LEU A 136 -13.50 2.13 -13.25
N SER A 137 -14.54 2.91 -13.56
CA SER A 137 -15.79 2.41 -14.13
C SER A 137 -15.58 1.83 -15.54
N GLU A 138 -14.57 2.32 -16.26
CA GLU A 138 -14.19 1.82 -17.59
C GLU A 138 -13.10 0.73 -17.53
N HIS A 139 -12.36 0.64 -16.42
CA HIS A 139 -11.17 -0.21 -16.26
C HIS A 139 -11.26 -1.06 -14.98
N PRO A 140 -12.08 -2.14 -14.96
CA PRO A 140 -12.32 -2.92 -13.76
C PRO A 140 -11.07 -3.67 -13.25
N ARG A 141 -10.14 -4.04 -14.15
CA ARG A 141 -8.84 -4.64 -13.79
C ARG A 141 -7.72 -3.64 -13.95
N VAL A 142 -7.10 -3.28 -12.84
CA VAL A 142 -6.17 -2.15 -12.78
C VAL A 142 -4.74 -2.65 -12.63
N LEU A 143 -3.91 -2.39 -13.65
CA LEU A 143 -2.47 -2.68 -13.64
C LEU A 143 -1.59 -1.45 -13.90
N GLY A 144 -2.15 -0.41 -14.50
CA GLY A 144 -1.40 0.80 -14.82
C GLY A 144 -0.81 1.42 -13.54
N LEU A 145 0.48 1.76 -13.59
CA LEU A 145 1.25 2.32 -12.48
C LEU A 145 0.55 3.50 -11.79
N GLU A 146 -0.19 4.28 -12.56
CA GLU A 146 -0.96 5.44 -12.11
C GLU A 146 -2.17 5.12 -11.21
N TYR A 147 -2.79 3.94 -11.40
CA TYR A 147 -4.03 3.55 -10.73
C TYR A 147 -3.90 2.26 -9.92
N ILE A 148 -2.74 1.59 -9.93
CA ILE A 148 -2.50 0.31 -9.24
C ILE A 148 -2.88 0.31 -7.75
N HIS A 149 -2.85 1.48 -7.10
CA HIS A 149 -3.27 1.63 -5.69
C HIS A 149 -4.78 1.47 -5.46
N PHE A 150 -5.58 1.49 -6.54
CA PHE A 150 -7.05 1.33 -6.51
C PHE A 150 -7.50 -0.10 -6.80
N THR A 151 -6.61 -1.01 -7.18
CA THR A 151 -6.95 -2.42 -7.40
C THR A 151 -7.65 -3.01 -6.16
N PRO A 152 -8.73 -3.79 -6.32
CA PRO A 152 -9.41 -4.46 -5.21
C PRO A 152 -8.44 -5.29 -4.37
N GLN A 153 -8.62 -5.27 -3.04
CA GLN A 153 -7.82 -6.07 -2.10
C GLN A 153 -8.02 -7.56 -2.35
N VAL A 154 -9.22 -7.98 -2.75
CA VAL A 154 -9.54 -9.37 -3.08
C VAL A 154 -8.63 -9.93 -4.17
N ASP A 155 -8.19 -9.11 -5.12
CA ASP A 155 -7.29 -9.54 -6.20
C ASP A 155 -5.86 -9.86 -5.71
N PHE A 156 -5.50 -9.44 -4.50
CA PHE A 156 -4.21 -9.74 -3.88
C PHE A 156 -4.25 -10.95 -2.96
N VAL A 157 -5.42 -11.56 -2.79
CA VAL A 157 -5.59 -12.67 -1.85
C VAL A 157 -6.33 -13.86 -2.43
N ASN A 158 -7.10 -13.65 -3.51
CA ASN A 158 -7.87 -14.67 -4.20
C ASN A 158 -7.46 -14.74 -5.67
N VAL A 159 -7.55 -15.94 -6.23
CA VAL A 159 -7.47 -16.19 -7.68
C VAL A 159 -8.63 -17.09 -8.05
N ASP A 160 -9.41 -16.68 -9.05
CA ASP A 160 -10.62 -17.39 -9.51
C ASP A 160 -11.59 -17.78 -8.37
N GLY A 161 -11.74 -16.87 -7.39
CA GLY A 161 -12.61 -17.05 -6.23
C GLY A 161 -12.02 -17.91 -5.10
N VAL A 162 -10.81 -18.45 -5.28
CA VAL A 162 -10.14 -19.31 -4.28
C VAL A 162 -9.08 -18.52 -3.52
N ARG A 163 -9.11 -18.58 -2.18
CA ARG A 163 -8.09 -18.00 -1.29
C ARG A 163 -6.73 -18.62 -1.55
N GLN A 164 -5.71 -17.77 -1.68
CA GLN A 164 -4.31 -18.15 -1.92
C GLN A 164 -3.36 -17.70 -0.80
N ILE A 165 -3.90 -17.03 0.23
CA ILE A 165 -3.13 -16.47 1.34
C ILE A 165 -3.55 -17.18 2.63
N ASP A 166 -2.58 -17.58 3.46
CA ASP A 166 -2.83 -18.34 4.67
C ASP A 166 -3.52 -17.51 5.76
N ALA A 167 -3.12 -16.25 5.89
CA ALA A 167 -3.71 -15.37 6.89
C ALA A 167 -3.94 -13.92 6.42
N ILE A 168 -5.03 -13.35 6.91
CA ILE A 168 -5.41 -11.96 6.67
C ILE A 168 -5.74 -11.26 7.99
N PHE A 169 -5.25 -10.03 8.13
CA PHE A 169 -5.51 -9.22 9.32
C PHE A 169 -5.82 -7.77 8.92
N PRO A 170 -6.70 -7.06 9.65
CA PRO A 170 -6.90 -5.64 9.42
C PRO A 170 -5.67 -4.88 9.92
N MET A 171 -5.32 -3.80 9.23
CA MET A 171 -4.20 -2.92 9.61
C MET A 171 -4.36 -2.34 11.03
N SER A 172 -5.56 -2.29 11.60
CA SER A 172 -5.80 -1.86 12.98
C SER A 172 -5.43 -2.91 14.03
N GLN A 173 -5.10 -4.14 13.63
CA GLN A 173 -4.78 -5.26 14.52
C GLN A 173 -3.42 -5.88 14.15
N MET A 174 -2.39 -5.05 13.93
CA MET A 174 -1.04 -5.52 13.59
C MET A 174 -0.43 -6.39 14.69
N ALA A 175 -0.85 -6.24 15.94
CA ALA A 175 -0.44 -7.12 17.04
C ALA A 175 -0.91 -8.57 16.80
N SER A 176 -2.18 -8.77 16.40
CA SER A 176 -2.69 -10.11 16.06
C SER A 176 -1.93 -10.72 14.87
N ALA A 177 -1.58 -9.90 13.87
CA ALA A 177 -0.73 -10.35 12.76
C ALA A 177 0.67 -10.77 13.24
N ALA A 178 1.31 -10.00 14.11
CA ALA A 178 2.62 -10.34 14.67
C ALA A 178 2.57 -11.65 15.48
N SER A 179 1.54 -11.83 16.33
CA SER A 179 1.34 -13.07 17.08
C SER A 179 1.12 -14.27 16.16
N TRP A 180 0.36 -14.12 15.07
CA TRP A 180 0.18 -15.18 14.10
C TRP A 180 1.50 -15.57 13.42
N ILE A 181 2.30 -14.58 13.02
CA ILE A 181 3.62 -14.80 12.41
C ILE A 181 4.53 -15.55 13.40
N GLU A 182 4.58 -15.13 14.67
CA GLU A 182 5.38 -15.82 15.67
C GLU A 182 4.93 -17.27 15.87
N ALA A 183 3.62 -17.52 15.93
CA ALA A 183 3.07 -18.87 16.13
C ALA A 183 3.24 -19.82 14.95
N HIS A 184 3.12 -19.34 13.70
CA HIS A 184 3.10 -20.19 12.50
C HIS A 184 4.42 -20.21 11.74
N VAL A 185 5.22 -19.15 11.89
CA VAL A 185 6.51 -18.97 11.20
C VAL A 185 7.68 -19.07 12.17
N GLY A 186 7.46 -18.86 13.48
CA GLY A 186 8.55 -18.78 14.47
C GLY A 186 9.33 -17.47 14.39
N LEU A 187 8.77 -16.44 13.74
CA LEU A 187 9.43 -15.16 13.51
C LEU A 187 8.82 -14.07 14.38
N HIS A 188 9.61 -13.49 15.28
CA HIS A 188 9.15 -12.36 16.10
C HIS A 188 9.30 -11.03 15.34
N LEU A 189 8.18 -10.37 15.02
CA LEU A 189 8.16 -9.08 14.32
C LEU A 189 7.55 -7.98 15.19
N SER A 190 8.31 -6.90 15.42
CA SER A 190 7.76 -5.67 16.02
C SER A 190 7.24 -4.73 14.94
N ILE A 191 5.93 -4.80 14.68
CA ILE A 191 5.28 -3.97 13.66
C ILE A 191 4.81 -2.65 14.30
N GLY A 192 5.59 -1.59 14.12
CA GLY A 192 5.27 -0.26 14.66
C GLY A 192 4.02 0.39 14.03
N HIS A 193 3.23 1.08 14.86
CA HIS A 193 2.05 1.86 14.45
C HIS A 193 2.39 3.30 14.02
N ASP A 194 3.55 3.52 13.39
CA ASP A 194 4.05 4.88 13.17
C ASP A 194 3.54 5.48 11.85
N HIS A 195 2.26 5.86 11.84
CA HIS A 195 1.60 6.50 10.71
C HIS A 195 1.01 7.86 11.08
N ALA A 196 1.69 8.61 11.97
CA ALA A 196 1.35 10.00 12.23
C ALA A 196 1.60 10.84 10.96
N ARG A 197 0.52 11.16 10.25
CA ARG A 197 0.56 12.03 9.07
C ARG A 197 0.93 13.44 9.48
N ARG A 198 1.95 13.99 8.86
CA ARG A 198 2.32 15.40 9.03
C ARG A 198 1.65 16.26 7.96
N GLN A 199 0.87 17.25 8.39
CA GLN A 199 0.26 18.27 7.55
C GLN A 199 0.87 19.64 7.84
N PRO A 200 0.94 20.55 6.85
CA PRO A 200 1.43 21.89 7.08
C PRO A 200 0.49 22.64 8.03
N LYS A 201 1.05 23.42 8.95
CA LYS A 201 0.29 24.31 9.80
C LYS A 201 -0.44 25.37 8.96
N PRO A 202 -1.60 25.90 9.42
CA PRO A 202 -2.41 26.85 8.66
C PRO A 202 -1.64 28.08 8.14
N TRP A 203 -0.71 28.62 8.93
CA TRP A 203 0.09 29.80 8.55
C TRP A 203 1.07 29.51 7.39
N ALA A 204 1.51 28.27 7.22
CA ALA A 204 2.47 27.88 6.18
C ALA A 204 1.80 27.66 4.81
N ARG A 205 0.46 27.75 4.73
CA ARG A 205 -0.31 27.51 3.50
C ARG A 205 0.07 28.46 2.37
N ALA A 206 0.21 29.75 2.67
CA ALA A 206 0.53 30.77 1.67
C ALA A 206 1.94 30.61 1.08
N LEU A 207 2.86 29.97 1.82
CA LEU A 207 4.23 29.73 1.38
C LEU A 207 4.37 28.47 0.53
N GLN A 208 3.38 27.57 0.57
CA GLN A 208 3.45 26.29 -0.13
C GLN A 208 3.55 26.40 -1.65
N PRO A 209 2.76 27.24 -2.35
CA PRO A 209 2.86 27.34 -3.82
C PRO A 209 4.25 27.79 -4.28
N ALA A 210 4.81 28.80 -3.62
CA ALA A 210 6.15 29.31 -3.92
C ALA A 210 7.24 28.29 -3.58
N ALA A 211 7.17 27.65 -2.40
CA ALA A 211 8.09 26.59 -2.01
C ALA A 211 8.01 25.36 -2.95
N ARG A 212 6.81 25.03 -3.43
CA ARG A 212 6.59 23.95 -4.42
C ARG A 212 7.16 24.32 -5.78
N PHE A 213 6.95 25.55 -6.24
CA PHE A 213 7.51 26.03 -7.52
C PHE A 213 9.04 26.01 -7.48
N ALA A 214 9.63 26.62 -6.44
CA ALA A 214 11.08 26.65 -6.25
C ALA A 214 11.65 25.25 -6.07
N GLY A 215 11.02 24.42 -5.23
CA GLY A 215 11.40 23.03 -5.06
C GLY A 215 11.37 22.28 -6.40
N ARG A 216 10.27 22.31 -7.14
CA ARG A 216 10.14 21.57 -8.40
C ARG A 216 11.14 21.99 -9.46
N LYS A 217 11.22 23.29 -9.77
CA LYS A 217 11.96 23.79 -10.92
C LYS A 217 13.43 24.12 -10.64
N LEU A 218 13.78 24.44 -9.40
CA LEU A 218 15.09 25.03 -9.09
C LEU A 218 16.01 24.10 -8.30
N MET A 219 15.50 23.03 -7.70
CA MET A 219 16.32 22.15 -6.86
C MET A 219 16.60 20.78 -7.50
N PRO A 220 17.89 20.39 -7.63
CA PRO A 220 18.29 19.04 -7.96
C PRO A 220 17.76 18.00 -6.96
N HIS A 221 17.49 16.79 -7.44
CA HIS A 221 16.90 15.71 -6.64
C HIS A 221 17.73 15.36 -5.38
N ALA A 222 19.07 15.37 -5.49
CA ALA A 222 19.96 15.11 -4.36
C ALA A 222 19.81 16.14 -3.22
N VAL A 223 19.56 17.40 -3.56
CA VAL A 223 19.36 18.49 -2.59
C VAL A 223 17.98 18.36 -1.94
N LYS A 224 16.94 18.03 -2.72
CA LYS A 224 15.60 17.72 -2.19
C LYS A 224 15.65 16.61 -1.14
N ARG A 225 16.34 15.51 -1.43
CA ARG A 225 16.44 14.36 -0.52
C ARG A 225 17.11 14.71 0.81
N ARG A 226 18.10 15.62 0.80
CA ARG A 226 18.78 16.10 2.03
C ARG A 226 17.95 17.10 2.82
N LEU A 227 17.19 17.97 2.15
CA LEU A 227 16.38 19.00 2.83
C LEU A 227 15.02 18.48 3.30
N HIS A 228 14.48 17.43 2.68
CA HIS A 228 13.16 16.90 3.03
C HIS A 228 13.03 16.47 4.50
N PRO A 229 13.99 15.75 5.11
CA PRO A 229 13.92 15.42 6.55
C PRO A 229 13.92 16.65 7.45
N LEU A 230 14.75 17.66 7.14
CA LEU A 230 14.82 18.92 7.89
C LEU A 230 13.52 19.72 7.75
N TRP A 231 12.95 19.76 6.55
CA TRP A 231 11.67 20.40 6.27
C TRP A 231 10.52 19.70 6.98
N MET A 232 10.49 18.36 7.00
CA MET A 232 9.47 17.58 7.70
C MET A 232 9.63 17.63 9.22
N ALA A 233 10.85 17.79 9.72
CA ALA A 233 11.17 18.01 11.14
C ALA A 233 10.96 19.46 11.60
N SER A 234 10.78 20.39 10.66
CA SER A 234 10.50 21.78 10.99
C SER A 234 9.12 21.92 11.64
N GLY A 235 8.99 22.88 12.55
CA GLY A 235 7.71 23.23 13.18
C GLY A 235 6.64 23.76 12.22
N VAL A 236 6.89 23.72 10.90
CA VAL A 236 5.97 24.03 9.80
C VAL A 236 4.90 22.95 9.65
N PHE A 237 5.17 21.72 10.10
CA PHE A 237 4.21 20.62 10.02
C PHE A 237 3.72 20.21 11.41
N SER A 238 2.45 19.80 11.50
CA SER A 238 1.83 19.21 12.68
C SER A 238 1.20 17.87 12.31
N ASN A 239 0.94 17.01 13.29
CA ASN A 239 0.12 15.83 13.04
C ASN A 239 -1.25 16.27 12.52
N ALA A 240 -1.74 15.60 11.47
CA ALA A 240 -3.04 15.86 10.89
C ALA A 240 -4.11 15.65 11.97
N SER A 241 -4.83 16.71 12.34
CA SER A 241 -5.82 16.69 13.42
C SER A 241 -7.15 16.04 13.01
N LYS A 242 -7.39 15.86 11.71
CA LYS A 242 -8.58 15.19 11.18
C LYS A 242 -8.17 13.96 10.37
N GLY A 243 -8.70 12.82 10.79
CA GLY A 243 -8.57 11.55 10.06
C GLY A 243 -9.26 11.62 8.69
N TYR A 244 -8.95 10.65 7.84
CA TYR A 244 -9.57 10.52 6.52
C TYR A 244 -11.08 10.33 6.54
N SER A 245 -11.64 9.92 7.67
CA SER A 245 -13.06 9.76 7.87
C SER A 245 -13.86 11.05 7.68
N ALA A 246 -13.25 12.23 7.82
CA ALA A 246 -13.95 13.51 7.79
C ALA A 246 -14.19 14.10 6.38
N ILE A 247 -13.65 13.50 5.32
CA ILE A 247 -13.94 13.95 3.94
C ILE A 247 -15.38 13.58 3.62
N ASP A 248 -16.17 14.50 3.09
CA ASP A 248 -17.47 14.19 2.49
C ASP A 248 -17.30 14.19 0.96
N PHE A 249 -17.49 13.02 0.33
CA PHE A 249 -17.45 12.90 -1.13
C PHE A 249 -18.82 13.03 -1.80
N GLY A 250 -19.89 13.19 -1.01
CA GLY A 250 -21.25 13.11 -1.51
C GLY A 250 -21.70 11.68 -1.86
N PRO A 251 -23.00 11.48 -2.07
CA PRO A 251 -23.61 10.15 -2.20
C PRO A 251 -23.14 9.38 -3.43
N GLU A 252 -22.79 10.07 -4.52
CA GLU A 252 -22.39 9.43 -5.77
C GLU A 252 -21.06 8.68 -5.64
N ILE A 253 -20.03 9.35 -5.09
CA ILE A 253 -18.71 8.74 -4.92
C ILE A 253 -18.74 7.71 -3.79
N GLU A 254 -19.45 7.98 -2.70
CA GLU A 254 -19.61 6.99 -1.62
C GLU A 254 -20.33 5.72 -2.11
N GLY A 255 -21.37 5.87 -2.93
CA GLY A 255 -22.05 4.75 -3.59
C GLY A 255 -21.11 3.95 -4.49
N PHE A 256 -20.32 4.65 -5.32
CA PHE A 256 -19.30 4.00 -6.15
C PHE A 256 -18.26 3.23 -5.33
N ILE A 257 -17.72 3.82 -4.25
CA ILE A 257 -16.74 3.15 -3.38
C ILE A 257 -17.36 1.88 -2.78
N ALA A 258 -18.61 1.95 -2.32
CA ALA A 258 -19.31 0.82 -1.73
C ALA A 258 -19.53 -0.32 -2.74
N GLU A 259 -19.92 0.02 -3.97
CA GLU A 259 -20.15 -0.95 -5.04
C GLU A 259 -18.84 -1.56 -5.57
N TYR A 260 -17.90 -0.73 -6.00
CA TYR A 260 -16.62 -1.16 -6.57
C TYR A 260 -15.79 -2.00 -5.60
N TYR A 261 -15.90 -1.73 -4.29
CA TYR A 261 -15.18 -2.45 -3.25
C TYR A 261 -16.07 -3.33 -2.36
N ALA A 262 -17.23 -3.77 -2.83
CA ALA A 262 -18.12 -4.62 -2.03
C ALA A 262 -17.42 -5.89 -1.50
N ALA A 263 -16.71 -6.61 -2.38
CA ALA A 263 -15.96 -7.81 -1.99
C ALA A 263 -14.80 -7.52 -1.02
N ASP A 264 -14.17 -6.34 -1.12
CA ASP A 264 -13.15 -5.92 -0.16
C ASP A 264 -13.74 -5.62 1.22
N ALA A 265 -14.98 -5.13 1.28
CA ALA A 265 -15.67 -4.89 2.55
C ALA A 265 -15.91 -6.22 3.27
N ASP A 266 -16.28 -7.26 2.53
CA ASP A 266 -16.49 -8.61 3.07
C ASP A 266 -15.17 -9.21 3.56
N LEU A 267 -14.13 -9.14 2.74
CA LEU A 267 -12.77 -9.54 3.09
C LEU A 267 -12.26 -8.82 4.36
N HIS A 268 -12.56 -7.53 4.51
CA HIS A 268 -12.14 -6.77 5.67
C HIS A 268 -12.87 -7.20 6.95
N ARG A 269 -14.18 -7.50 6.86
CA ARG A 269 -14.96 -8.03 8.00
C ARG A 269 -14.48 -9.42 8.41
N GLU A 270 -14.18 -10.28 7.44
CA GLU A 270 -13.53 -11.59 7.69
C GLU A 270 -12.22 -11.40 8.45
N ALA A 271 -11.34 -10.51 7.99
CA ALA A 271 -10.08 -10.24 8.67
C ALA A 271 -10.28 -9.73 10.11
N GLN A 272 -11.29 -8.88 10.34
CA GLN A 272 -11.62 -8.39 11.69
C GLN A 272 -12.07 -9.52 12.62
N ALA A 273 -12.89 -10.45 12.11
CA ALA A 273 -13.35 -11.61 12.87
C ALA A 273 -12.18 -12.54 13.24
N ASN A 274 -11.35 -12.90 12.27
CA ASN A 274 -10.17 -13.75 12.49
C ASN A 274 -9.22 -13.17 13.56
N ALA A 275 -9.04 -11.84 13.53
CA ALA A 275 -8.16 -11.16 14.45
C ALA A 275 -8.71 -11.11 15.89
N ALA A 276 -10.04 -11.07 16.06
CA ALA A 276 -10.71 -11.14 17.36
C ALA A 276 -10.66 -12.57 17.96
N GLU A 277 -10.78 -13.60 17.13
CA GLU A 277 -10.64 -15.00 17.57
C GLU A 277 -9.23 -15.28 18.12
N GLN A 278 -8.18 -14.81 17.43
CA GLN A 278 -6.78 -14.96 17.88
C GLN A 278 -6.50 -14.29 19.23
N GLN A 279 -7.12 -13.14 19.50
CA GLN A 279 -7.00 -12.46 20.79
C GLN A 279 -7.68 -13.25 21.91
N THR A 280 -8.78 -13.92 21.61
CA THR A 280 -9.51 -14.74 22.60
C THR A 280 -8.73 -15.98 22.97
N THR A 281 -8.15 -16.68 21.99
CA THR A 281 -7.33 -17.88 22.21
C THR A 281 -6.02 -17.58 22.96
N SER A 282 -5.44 -16.40 22.75
CA SER A 282 -4.19 -16.02 23.44
C SER A 282 -4.39 -15.59 24.91
N ALA A 283 -5.63 -15.35 25.33
CA ALA A 283 -5.96 -14.93 26.69
C ALA A 283 -6.42 -16.09 27.61
N ALA A 284 -6.64 -17.28 27.03
CA ALA A 284 -7.04 -18.50 27.72
C ALA A 284 -5.83 -19.39 28.03
#